data_AF-A0A535QMA3-F1
#
_entry.id   AF-A0A535QMA3-F1
#
_cell.length_a   1.000
_cell.length_b   1.000
_cell.length_c   1.000
_cell.angle_alpha   90.00
_cell.angle_beta   90.00
_cell.angle_gamma   90.00
#
_symmetry.space_group_name_H-M   'P 1'
#
loop_
_entity.id
_entity.type
_entity.pdbx_description
1 polymer ?
#
loop_
_entity_poly.entity_id
_entity_poly.type
_entity_poly.pdbx_seq_one_letter_code
_entity_poly.pdbx_strand_id
1 'polypeptide(L)' 'GILVLLDLGSAVMATEMAVEAFRQDSPHPVLISPAPLVEGAVIAAVEASIGNSLQEVAEAAASAYTLPKSHASNI' A
#
# COMPACT_ATOMS: atom_id res chain seq x y z
N GLY A 1 5.24 10.34 -4.81
CA GLY A 1 4.02 10.56 -4.00
C GLY A 1 4.10 9.70 -2.76
N ILE A 2 3.02 9.59 -2.00
CA ILE A 2 2.97 8.85 -0.73
C ILE A 2 1.99 7.67 -0.88
N LEU A 3 2.45 6.46 -0.58
CA LEU A 3 1.58 5.29 -0.44
C LEU A 3 1.46 4.97 1.06
N VAL A 4 0.24 4.93 1.58
CA VAL A 4 -0.03 4.57 2.96
C VAL A 4 -0.49 3.11 3.00
N LEU A 5 0.18 2.29 3.80
CA LEU A 5 -0.20 0.91 4.07
C LEU A 5 -0.76 0.84 5.48
N LEU A 6 -1.85 0.10 5.64
CA LEU A 6 -2.63 0.03 6.87
C LEU A 6 -2.73 -1.42 7.34
N ASP A 7 -2.99 -1.61 8.62
CA ASP A 7 -3.48 -2.88 9.15
C ASP A 7 -5.00 -3.00 8.96
N LEU A 8 -5.80 -2.70 9.98
CA LEU A 8 -7.24 -2.91 10.03
C LEU A 8 -7.90 -1.86 10.95
N GLY A 9 -9.21 -1.70 10.79
CA GLY A 9 -10.03 -1.00 11.78
C GLY A 9 -9.74 0.50 11.87
N SER A 10 -9.46 0.98 13.09
CA SER A 10 -9.36 2.42 13.40
C SER A 10 -8.24 3.15 12.67
N ALA A 11 -7.21 2.44 12.22
CA ALA A 11 -6.13 3.01 11.41
C ALA A 11 -6.64 3.59 10.08
N VAL A 12 -7.71 3.01 9.50
CA VAL A 12 -8.30 3.49 8.25
C VAL A 12 -8.90 4.88 8.45
N MET A 13 -9.82 5.03 9.40
CA MET A 13 -10.49 6.31 9.67
C MET A 13 -9.49 7.40 10.08
N ALA A 14 -8.52 7.05 10.95
CA ALA A 14 -7.47 7.98 11.36
C ALA A 14 -6.62 8.44 10.17
N THR A 15 -6.30 7.52 9.25
CA THR A 15 -5.55 7.84 8.02
C THR A 15 -6.36 8.72 7.09
N GLU A 16 -7.64 8.43 6.85
CA GLU A 16 -8.50 9.25 5.99
C GLU A 16 -8.56 10.70 6.50
N MET A 17 -8.75 10.90 7.81
CA MET A 17 -8.73 12.23 8.42
C MET A 17 -7.37 12.93 8.26
N ALA A 18 -6.26 12.20 8.47
CA ALA A 18 -4.93 12.75 8.33
C ALA A 18 -4.60 13.14 6.88
N VAL A 19 -5.03 12.33 5.91
CA VAL A 19 -4.86 12.61 4.48
C VAL A 19 -5.68 13.83 4.06
N GLU A 20 -6.92 13.95 4.55
CA GLU A 20 -7.75 15.11 4.27
C GLU A 20 -7.12 16.41 4.81
N ALA A 21 -6.61 16.39 6.04
CA ALA A 21 -5.88 17.52 6.60
C ALA A 21 -4.60 17.84 5.80
N PHE A 22 -3.80 16.83 5.45
CA PHE A 22 -2.57 17.00 4.68
C PHE A 22 -2.80 17.64 3.30
N ARG A 23 -3.90 17.29 2.63
CA ARG A 23 -4.25 17.84 1.31
C ARG A 23 -4.54 19.35 1.35
N GLN A 24 -4.90 19.90 2.50
CA GLN A 24 -5.09 21.35 2.67
C GLN A 24 -3.76 22.11 2.59
N ASP A 25 -2.66 21.47 3.00
CA ASP A 25 -1.34 22.10 3.13
C ASP A 25 -0.33 21.62 2.08
N SER A 26 -0.63 20.56 1.32
CA SER A 26 0.30 19.96 0.36
C SER A 26 -0.41 19.37 -0.86
N PRO A 27 0.10 19.64 -2.09
CA PRO A 27 -0.44 19.05 -3.32
C PRO A 27 0.11 17.64 -3.61
N HIS A 28 0.95 17.08 -2.74
CA HIS A 28 1.57 15.78 -3.00
C HIS A 28 0.51 14.68 -3.05
N PRO A 29 0.51 13.80 -4.09
CA PRO A 29 -0.47 12.75 -4.20
C PRO A 29 -0.27 11.69 -3.11
N VAL A 30 -1.36 11.33 -2.45
CA VAL A 30 -1.41 10.30 -1.41
C VAL A 30 -2.42 9.22 -1.83
N LEU A 31 -1.98 7.96 -1.85
CA LEU A 31 -2.82 6.79 -2.05
C LEU A 31 -2.84 5.94 -0.78
N ILE A 32 -4.01 5.38 -0.47
CA ILE A 32 -4.18 4.41 0.60
C ILE A 32 -4.24 3.03 -0.06
N SER A 33 -3.29 2.17 0.28
CA SER A 33 -3.17 0.84 -0.30
C SER A 33 -4.18 -0.11 0.34
N PRO A 34 -4.91 -0.93 -0.45
CA PRO A 34 -5.68 -2.02 0.10
C PRO A 34 -4.81 -3.24 0.42
N ALA A 35 -3.51 -3.26 0.14
CA ALA A 35 -2.67 -4.46 0.22
C ALA A 35 -2.54 -5.04 1.64
N PRO A 36 -2.29 -6.36 1.79
CA PRO A 36 -1.89 -6.92 3.08
C PRO A 36 -0.61 -6.23 3.58
N LEU A 37 -0.64 -5.75 4.82
CA LEU A 37 0.34 -4.81 5.36
C LEU A 37 1.79 -5.25 5.12
N VAL A 38 2.13 -6.49 5.48
CA VAL A 38 3.53 -6.95 5.44
C VAL A 38 3.99 -7.22 4.01
N GLU A 39 3.29 -8.07 3.27
CA GLU A 39 3.70 -8.44 1.91
C GLU A 39 3.62 -7.26 0.95
N GLY A 40 2.55 -6.46 1.07
CA GLY A 40 2.36 -5.24 0.31
C GLY A 40 3.44 -4.20 0.60
N ALA A 41 3.87 -4.05 1.86
CA ALA A 41 4.95 -3.12 2.21
C ALA A 41 6.29 -3.51 1.57
N VAL A 42 6.63 -4.80 1.59
CA VAL A 42 7.88 -5.28 0.98
C VAL A 42 7.86 -5.04 -0.53
N ILE A 43 6.76 -5.40 -1.21
CA ILE A 43 6.61 -5.15 -2.66
C ILE A 43 6.69 -3.64 -2.94
N ALA A 44 5.91 -2.83 -2.22
CA ALA A 44 5.89 -1.39 -2.42
C ALA A 44 7.28 -0.75 -2.25
N ALA A 45 8.04 -1.18 -1.25
CA ALA A 45 9.38 -0.67 -0.99
C ALA A 45 10.36 -1.01 -2.14
N VAL A 46 10.30 -2.24 -2.65
CA VAL A 46 11.11 -2.68 -3.79
C VAL A 46 10.75 -1.88 -5.05
N GLU A 47 9.47 -1.82 -5.40
CA GLU A 47 8.97 -1.11 -6.59
C GLU A 47 9.30 0.39 -6.54
N ALA A 48 9.15 1.02 -5.37
CA ALA A 48 9.53 2.42 -5.19
C ALA A 48 11.04 2.63 -5.31
N SER A 49 11.86 1.70 -4.82
CA SER A 49 13.33 1.81 -4.86
C SER A 49 13.90 1.78 -6.28
N ILE A 50 13.20 1.13 -7.22
CA ILE A 50 13.59 1.05 -8.63
C ILE A 50 13.01 2.19 -9.48
N GLY A 51 12.25 3.10 -8.87
CA GLY A 51 11.79 4.34 -9.50
C GLY A 51 10.41 4.28 -10.14
N ASN A 52 9.61 3.26 -9.85
CA ASN A 52 8.25 3.16 -10.37
C ASN A 52 7.34 4.27 -9.81
N SER A 53 6.33 4.65 -10.60
CA SER A 53 5.37 5.69 -10.23
C SER A 53 4.53 5.27 -9.03
N LEU A 54 3.91 6.24 -8.34
CA LEU A 54 3.04 5.96 -7.19
C LEU A 54 1.91 4.98 -7.54
N GLN A 55 1.38 5.07 -8.76
CA GLN A 55 0.30 4.21 -9.24
C GLN A 55 0.79 2.77 -9.45
N GLU A 56 1.93 2.60 -10.14
CA GLU A 56 2.55 1.28 -10.36
C GLU A 56 2.92 0.61 -9.03
N VAL A 57 3.48 1.37 -8.08
CA VAL A 57 3.79 0.88 -6.73
C VAL A 57 2.52 0.43 -5.99
N ALA A 58 1.43 1.20 -6.09
CA ALA A 58 0.16 0.85 -5.44
C ALA A 58 -0.48 -0.41 -6.04
N GLU A 59 -0.45 -0.54 -7.37
CA GLU A 59 -0.95 -1.71 -8.10
C GLU A 59 -0.14 -2.97 -7.76
N ALA A 60 1.19 -2.85 -7.75
CA ALA A 60 2.08 -3.95 -7.39
C ALA A 60 1.87 -4.40 -5.94
N ALA A 61 1.76 -3.47 -4.99
CA ALA A 61 1.45 -3.79 -3.61
C ALA A 61 0.10 -4.52 -3.47
N ALA A 62 -0.94 -4.05 -4.18
CA ALA A 62 -2.26 -4.69 -4.16
C ALA A 62 -2.25 -6.10 -4.75
N SER A 63 -1.36 -6.40 -5.71
CA SER A 63 -1.21 -7.74 -6.26
C SER A 63 -0.82 -8.81 -5.22
N ALA A 64 -0.29 -8.39 -4.06
CA ALA A 64 0.10 -9.28 -2.97
C ALA A 64 -1.05 -10.19 -2.47
N TYR A 65 -2.31 -9.82 -2.69
CA TYR A 65 -3.47 -10.68 -2.43
C TYR A 65 -3.46 -12.01 -3.17
N THR A 66 -2.79 -12.05 -4.32
CA THR A 66 -2.72 -13.23 -5.18
C THR A 66 -1.54 -14.13 -4.86
N LEU A 67 -0.66 -13.70 -3.93
CA LEU A 67 0.52 -14.47 -3.58
C LEU A 67 0.14 -15.67 -2.71
N PRO A 68 0.48 -16.90 -3.16
CA PRO A 68 0.24 -18.09 -2.35
C PRO A 68 1.15 -18.06 -1.11
N LYS A 69 0.58 -18.30 0.07
CA LYS A 69 1.34 -18.36 1.35
C LYS A 69 2.20 -19.62 1.47
N SER A 70 1.85 -20.67 0.73
CA SER A 70 2.57 -21.92 0.66
C SER A 70 2.36 -22.55 -0.71
N HIS A 71 3.20 -23.50 -1.08
CA HIS A 71 2.93 -24.33 -2.24
C HIS A 71 1.71 -25.20 -1.96
N ALA A 72 0.86 -25.40 -2.98
CA ALA A 72 -0.18 -26.42 -2.92
C ALA A 72 0.52 -27.79 -2.82
N SER A 73 0.73 -28.26 -1.60
CA SER A 73 1.21 -29.62 -1.37
C SER A 73 0.08 -30.58 -1.76
N ASN A 74 0.24 -31.27 -2.88
CA ASN A 74 -0.52 -32.48 -3.16
C ASN A 74 0.02 -33.58 -2.22
N ILE A 75 -0.54 -33.64 -1.00
CA ILE A 75 -0.44 -34.77 -0.08
C ILE A 75 -1.85 -35.28 0.21
#